data_AF-A0A9D1W929-F1
#
_entry.id   AF-A0A9D1W929-F1
#
_cell.length_a   1.000
_cell.length_b   1.000
_cell.length_c   1.000
_cell.angle_alpha   90.00
_cell.angle_beta   90.00
_cell.angle_gamma   90.00
#
_symmetry.space_group_name_H-M   'P 1'
#
loop_
_entity.id
_entity.type
_entity.pdbx_description
1 polymer ?
#
loop_
_entity_poly.entity_id
_entity_poly.type
_entity_poly.pdbx_seq_one_letter_code
_entity_poly.pdbx_strand_id
1 'polypeptide(L)'
;MSNLYLKKPFGRASKVLSLIGLIVVHLQILVGVVLYFLSPLGINSFSGESMKHAISRFYMAEHPVGMIIAAVLITIGYKQVKSTIQASAKYKRVLVYYTLGFAIIAYLIPWFLWS
;
A
#
# COMPACT_ATOMS: atom_id res chain seq x y z
N MET A 1 -30.41 7.97 17.96
CA MET A 1 -29.79 7.99 16.63
C MET A 1 -29.37 6.57 16.27
N SER A 2 -29.97 6.03 15.22
CA SER A 2 -30.03 4.60 14.92
C SER A 2 -28.68 4.01 14.49
N ASN A 3 -28.37 2.83 15.00
CA ASN A 3 -27.28 1.93 14.64
C ASN A 3 -27.39 1.39 13.19
N LEU A 4 -27.72 2.25 12.21
CA LEU A 4 -27.99 1.86 10.83
C LEU A 4 -26.73 1.38 10.09
N TYR A 5 -25.55 1.80 10.55
CA TYR A 5 -24.26 1.38 10.01
C TYR A 5 -23.74 0.05 10.56
N LEU A 6 -24.35 -0.51 11.62
CA LEU A 6 -23.81 -1.70 12.33
C LEU A 6 -24.44 -3.04 11.91
N LYS A 7 -25.48 -3.04 11.07
CA LYS A 7 -26.24 -4.26 10.74
C LYS A 7 -26.20 -4.70 9.27
N LYS A 8 -25.43 -4.03 8.41
CA LYS A 8 -25.26 -4.48 7.02
C LYS A 8 -24.18 -5.57 6.94
N PRO A 9 -24.47 -6.75 6.36
CA PRO A 9 -23.45 -7.74 6.05
C PRO A 9 -22.39 -7.12 5.13
N PHE A 10 -21.16 -7.62 5.19
CA PHE A 10 -20.09 -7.14 4.33
C PHE A 10 -20.49 -7.32 2.86
N GLY A 11 -20.91 -6.23 2.22
CA GLY A 11 -21.58 -6.24 0.94
C GLY A 11 -20.66 -6.61 -0.21
N ARG A 12 -21.26 -7.05 -1.32
CA ARG A 12 -20.54 -7.39 -2.56
C ARG A 12 -19.65 -6.23 -3.04
N ALA A 13 -20.17 -5.00 -2.99
CA ALA A 13 -19.43 -3.80 -3.39
C ALA A 13 -18.15 -3.59 -2.55
N SER A 14 -18.23 -3.72 -1.22
CA SER A 14 -17.07 -3.58 -0.34
C SER A 14 -16.01 -4.65 -0.60
N LYS A 15 -16.44 -5.88 -0.92
CA LYS A 15 -15.54 -6.98 -1.31
C LYS A 15 -14.82 -6.72 -2.62
N VAL A 16 -15.56 -6.22 -3.62
CA VAL A 16 -14.99 -5.85 -4.92
C VAL A 16 -14.01 -4.69 -4.75
N LEU A 17 -14.36 -3.66 -3.98
CA LEU A 17 -13.48 -2.52 -3.74
C LEU A 17 -12.18 -2.93 -3.04
N SER A 18 -12.25 -3.77 -2.00
CA SER A 18 -11.06 -4.30 -1.36
C SER A 18 -10.21 -5.13 -2.34
N LEU A 19 -10.84 -5.95 -3.18
CA LEU A 19 -10.12 -6.74 -4.18
C LEU A 19 -9.41 -5.84 -5.21
N ILE A 20 -10.08 -4.81 -5.72
CA ILE A 20 -9.48 -3.85 -6.67
C ILE A 20 -8.28 -3.16 -6.03
N GLY A 21 -8.43 -2.64 -4.80
CA GLY A 21 -7.31 -1.99 -4.11
C GLY A 21 -6.13 -2.93 -3.88
N LEU A 22 -6.39 -4.21 -3.59
CA LEU A 22 -5.33 -5.22 -3.48
C LEU A 22 -4.60 -5.39 -4.83
N ILE A 23 -5.34 -5.60 -5.92
CA ILE A 23 -4.79 -5.82 -7.26
C ILE A 23 -3.96 -4.62 -7.70
N VAL A 24 -4.50 -3.40 -7.57
CA VAL A 24 -3.81 -2.16 -7.96
C VAL A 24 -2.47 -2.03 -7.24
N VAL A 25 -2.42 -2.28 -5.93
CA VAL A 25 -1.17 -2.16 -5.17
C VAL A 25 -0.16 -3.24 -5.54
N HIS A 26 -0.61 -4.46 -5.81
CA HIS A 26 0.31 -5.52 -6.26
C HIS A 26 0.86 -5.23 -7.66
N LEU A 27 0.02 -4.71 -8.57
CA LEU A 27 0.47 -4.25 -9.87
C LEU A 27 1.46 -3.08 -9.74
N GLN A 28 1.19 -2.13 -8.86
CA GLN A 28 2.09 -1.01 -8.59
C GLN A 28 3.47 -1.49 -8.10
N ILE A 29 3.52 -2.48 -7.20
CA ILE A 29 4.79 -3.09 -6.78
C ILE A 29 5.46 -3.82 -7.93
N LEU A 30 4.72 -4.58 -8.74
CA LEU A 30 5.31 -5.30 -9.88
C LEU A 30 5.98 -4.33 -10.86
N VAL A 31 5.28 -3.24 -11.20
CA VAL A 31 5.83 -2.17 -12.04
C VAL A 31 7.03 -1.51 -11.35
N GLY A 32 6.93 -1.23 -10.05
CA GLY A 32 8.03 -0.67 -9.27
C GLY A 32 9.28 -1.55 -9.25
N VAL A 33 9.12 -2.87 -9.16
CA VAL A 33 10.22 -3.84 -9.23
C VAL A 33 10.87 -3.82 -10.61
N VAL A 34 10.07 -3.82 -11.68
CA VAL A 34 10.61 -3.71 -13.05
C VAL A 34 11.42 -2.41 -13.21
N LEU A 35 10.87 -1.28 -12.74
CA LEU A 35 11.56 0.01 -12.76
C LEU A 35 12.82 0.02 -11.88
N TYR A 36 12.82 -0.71 -10.76
CA TYR A 36 13.98 -0.81 -9.87
C TYR A 36 15.19 -1.45 -10.56
N PHE A 37 14.96 -2.38 -11.49
CA PHE A 37 16.04 -2.98 -12.29
C PHE A 37 16.43 -2.16 -13.52
N LEU A 38 15.47 -1.49 -14.16
CA LEU A 38 15.72 -0.71 -15.38
C LEU A 38 16.27 0.70 -15.11
N SER A 39 15.91 1.30 -13.97
CA SER A 39 16.24 2.69 -13.65
C SER A 39 17.69 2.84 -13.16
N PRO A 40 18.40 3.92 -13.56
CA PRO A 40 19.71 4.25 -12.99
C PRO A 40 19.62 4.57 -11.49
N LEU A 41 18.46 5.04 -11.00
CA LEU A 41 18.20 5.38 -9.60
C LEU A 41 17.75 4.18 -8.75
N GLY A 42 17.56 3.01 -9.36
CA GLY A 42 17.20 1.78 -8.67
C GLY A 42 18.44 1.01 -8.20
N ILE A 43 18.57 -0.24 -8.62
CA ILE A 43 19.66 -1.12 -8.20
C ILE A 43 21.05 -0.64 -8.66
N ASN A 44 21.13 0.07 -9.78
CA ASN A 44 22.39 0.61 -10.29
C ASN A 44 22.95 1.72 -9.39
N SER A 45 22.10 2.34 -8.57
CA SER A 45 22.52 3.29 -7.55
C SER A 45 22.97 2.60 -6.25
N PHE A 46 23.07 1.27 -6.19
CA PHE A 46 23.53 0.57 -4.99
C PHE A 46 25.03 0.74 -4.75
N SER A 47 25.38 1.82 -4.05
CA SER A 47 26.75 2.13 -3.64
C SER A 47 26.76 2.80 -2.25
N GLY A 48 27.88 2.70 -1.54
CA GLY A 48 28.06 3.40 -0.26
C GLY A 48 28.01 4.93 -0.39
N GLU A 49 28.28 5.46 -1.59
CA GLU A 49 28.16 6.89 -1.90
C GLU A 49 26.70 7.32 -2.07
N SER A 50 25.88 6.49 -2.72
CA SER A 50 24.45 6.74 -2.89
C SER A 50 23.66 6.81 -1.58
N MET A 51 24.17 6.19 -0.51
CA MET A 51 23.58 6.33 0.84
C MET A 51 23.77 7.73 1.42
N LYS A 52 24.80 8.46 0.98
CA LYS A 52 25.08 9.84 1.42
C LYS A 52 24.14 10.85 0.77
N HIS A 53 23.68 10.56 -0.44
CA HIS A 53 22.76 11.42 -1.18
C HIS A 53 21.30 11.09 -0.86
N ALA A 54 20.56 12.07 -0.34
CA ALA A 54 19.17 11.88 0.11
C ALA A 54 18.24 11.33 -0.98
N ILE A 55 18.36 11.83 -2.21
CA ILE A 55 17.52 11.43 -3.35
C ILE A 55 17.80 9.97 -3.73
N SER A 56 19.07 9.59 -3.90
CA SER A 56 19.45 8.22 -4.25
C SER A 56 19.06 7.22 -3.17
N ARG A 57 19.26 7.56 -1.89
CA ARG A 57 18.83 6.72 -0.75
C ARG A 57 17.31 6.53 -0.72
N PHE A 58 16.55 7.58 -1.02
CA PHE A 58 15.10 7.51 -1.07
C PHE A 58 14.61 6.51 -2.12
N TYR A 59 15.02 6.64 -3.39
CA TYR A 59 14.56 5.76 -4.47
C TYR A 59 15.09 4.33 -4.35
N MET A 60 16.32 4.16 -3.89
CA MET A 60 16.97 2.86 -3.80
C MET A 60 16.49 2.04 -2.59
N ALA A 61 16.25 2.69 -1.44
CA ALA A 61 15.98 2.00 -0.18
C ALA A 61 14.63 2.37 0.45
N GLU A 62 14.42 3.65 0.75
CA GLU A 62 13.26 4.08 1.56
C GLU A 62 11.94 3.83 0.84
N HIS A 63 11.89 4.13 -0.47
CA HIS A 63 10.73 3.92 -1.32
C HIS A 63 10.35 2.44 -1.48
N PRO A 64 11.22 1.52 -1.95
CA PRO A 64 10.86 0.11 -2.11
C PRO A 64 10.52 -0.56 -0.78
N VAL A 65 11.22 -0.23 0.31
CA VAL A 65 10.91 -0.77 1.64
C VAL A 65 9.52 -0.32 2.10
N GLY A 66 9.21 0.97 1.97
CA GLY A 66 7.91 1.49 2.34
C GLY A 66 6.75 0.94 1.49
N MET A 67 6.99 0.73 0.19
CA MET A 67 6.00 0.10 -0.70
C MET A 67 5.71 -1.36 -0.29
N ILE A 68 6.73 -2.13 0.09
CA ILE A 68 6.54 -3.49 0.60
C ILE A 68 5.70 -3.49 1.88
N ILE A 69 6.00 -2.59 2.82
CA ILE A 69 5.22 -2.45 4.08
C ILE A 69 3.76 -2.13 3.75
N ALA A 70 3.50 -1.20 2.83
CA ALA A 70 2.15 -0.85 2.41
C ALA A 70 1.40 -2.04 1.81
N ALA A 71 2.04 -2.84 0.95
CA ALA A 71 1.42 -4.03 0.38
C ALA A 71 1.15 -5.13 1.41
N VAL A 72 2.04 -5.32 2.39
CA VAL A 72 1.79 -6.25 3.49
C VAL A 72 0.56 -5.82 4.28
N LEU A 73 0.43 -4.54 4.62
CA LEU A 73 -0.75 -4.00 5.32
C LEU A 73 -2.04 -4.22 4.53
N ILE A 74 -2.03 -3.91 3.23
CA ILE A 74 -3.21 -4.09 2.36
C ILE A 74 -3.57 -5.57 2.20
N THR A 75 -2.58 -6.46 2.13
CA THR A 75 -2.78 -7.91 2.10
C THR A 75 -3.41 -8.43 3.39
N ILE A 76 -2.94 -7.95 4.55
CA ILE A 76 -3.55 -8.26 5.86
C ILE A 76 -5.00 -7.74 5.90
N GLY A 77 -5.24 -6.51 5.44
CA GLY A 77 -6.58 -5.94 5.31
C GLY A 77 -7.51 -6.82 4.47
N TYR A 78 -7.04 -7.28 3.30
CA TYR A 78 -7.82 -8.16 2.43
C TYR A 78 -8.07 -9.54 3.06
N LYS A 79 -7.11 -10.10 3.80
CA LYS A 79 -7.30 -11.36 4.54
C LYS A 79 -8.48 -11.25 5.52
N GLN A 80 -8.68 -10.09 6.14
CA GLN A 80 -9.82 -9.86 7.04
C GLN A 80 -11.17 -9.87 6.32
N VAL A 81 -11.24 -9.55 5.03
CA VAL A 81 -12.47 -9.67 4.23
C VAL A 81 -12.98 -11.12 4.22
N LYS A 82 -12.05 -12.08 4.14
CA LYS A 82 -12.34 -13.52 4.09
C LYS A 82 -12.58 -14.16 5.47
N SER A 83 -12.30 -13.45 6.56
CA SER A 83 -12.48 -13.98 7.93
C SER A 83 -13.96 -14.13 8.35
N THR A 84 -14.22 -14.98 9.34
CA THR A 84 -15.55 -15.23 9.96
C THR A 84 -15.94 -14.22 11.06
N ILE A 85 -15.24 -13.09 11.16
CA ILE A 85 -15.52 -12.05 12.17
C ILE A 85 -16.84 -11.33 11.86
N GLN A 86 -17.51 -10.83 12.91
CA GLN A 86 -18.67 -9.94 12.79
C GLN A 86 -18.47 -8.82 11.75
N ALA A 87 -19.50 -8.54 10.95
CA ALA A 87 -19.43 -7.63 9.82
C ALA A 87 -18.93 -6.23 10.21
N SER A 88 -19.39 -5.68 11.35
CA SER A 88 -18.99 -4.36 11.85
C SER A 88 -17.49 -4.25 12.13
N ALA A 89 -16.91 -5.26 12.79
CA ALA A 89 -15.48 -5.33 13.08
C ALA A 89 -14.65 -5.56 11.80
N LYS A 90 -15.19 -6.32 10.83
CA LYS A 90 -14.56 -6.53 9.52
C LYS A 90 -14.41 -5.22 8.75
N TYR A 91 -15.46 -4.41 8.67
CA TYR A 91 -15.42 -3.10 8.01
C TYR A 91 -14.36 -2.17 8.61
N LYS A 92 -14.34 -2.04 9.94
CA LYS A 92 -13.35 -1.20 10.63
C LYS A 92 -11.92 -1.65 10.36
N ARG A 93 -11.64 -2.96 10.46
CA ARG A 93 -10.30 -3.50 10.23
C ARG A 93 -9.84 -3.26 8.80
N VAL A 94 -10.66 -3.59 7.81
CA VAL A 94 -10.33 -3.38 6.39
C VAL A 94 -10.06 -1.89 6.12
N LEU A 95 -10.90 -1.00 6.64
CA LEU A 95 -10.73 0.45 6.49
C LEU A 95 -9.38 0.91 7.06
N VAL A 96 -9.03 0.49 8.29
CA VAL A 96 -7.79 0.89 8.96
C VAL A 96 -6.56 0.39 8.18
N TYR A 97 -6.54 -0.88 7.78
CA TYR A 97 -5.39 -1.42 7.04
C TYR A 97 -5.22 -0.77 5.65
N TYR A 98 -6.32 -0.54 4.93
CA TYR A 98 -6.25 0.10 3.62
C TYR A 98 -5.87 1.58 3.72
N THR A 99 -6.41 2.32 4.70
CA THR A 99 -6.06 3.73 4.90
C THR A 99 -4.60 3.89 5.29
N LEU A 100 -4.07 3.06 6.20
CA LEU A 100 -2.65 3.09 6.54
C LEU A 100 -1.76 2.72 5.35
N GLY A 101 -2.11 1.67 4.60
CA GLY A 101 -1.36 1.29 3.40
C GLY A 101 -1.35 2.39 2.34
N PHE A 102 -2.49 3.01 2.05
CA PHE A 102 -2.56 4.11 1.10
C PHE A 102 -1.88 5.39 1.59
N ALA A 103 -1.92 5.67 2.90
CA ALA A 103 -1.20 6.80 3.48
C ALA A 103 0.32 6.65 3.29
N ILE A 104 0.86 5.44 3.48
CA ILE A 104 2.28 5.15 3.22
C ILE A 104 2.59 5.35 1.73
N ILE A 105 1.78 4.79 0.83
CA ILE A 105 1.98 4.96 -0.62
C ILE A 105 1.97 6.44 -1.01
N ALA A 106 1.01 7.22 -0.49
CA ALA A 106 0.91 8.65 -0.76
C ALA A 106 2.11 9.43 -0.20
N TYR A 107 2.61 9.08 0.99
CA TYR A 107 3.81 9.70 1.56
C TYR A 107 5.07 9.42 0.72
N LEU A 108 5.16 8.24 0.10
CA LEU A 108 6.30 7.82 -0.71
C LEU A 108 6.25 8.33 -2.16
N ILE A 109 5.22 9.09 -2.54
CA ILE A 109 5.22 9.82 -3.80
C ILE A 109 6.24 10.97 -3.67
N PRO A 110 7.18 11.12 -4.60
CA PRO A 110 8.16 12.20 -4.57
C PRO A 110 7.51 13.54 -4.95
N TRP A 111 6.80 14.15 -4.00
CA TRP A 111 6.07 15.42 -4.18
C TRP A 111 6.99 16.58 -4.62
N PHE A 112 8.26 16.53 -4.22
CA PHE A 112 9.29 17.50 -4.63
C PHE A 112 9.58 17.49 -6.13
N LEU A 113 9.21 16.43 -6.85
CA LEU A 113 9.44 16.33 -8.30
C LEU A 113 8.45 17.20 -9.10
N TRP A 114 7.43 17.75 -8.45
CA TRP A 114 6.30 18.48 -9.06
C TRP A 114 6.21 19.94 -8.59
N SER A 115 7.10 20.35 -7.68
CA SER A 115 7.23 21.70 -7.13
C SER A 115 8.39 22.44 -7.78
#